data_AF-A0A946BHK1-F1
#
_entry.id   AF-A0A946BHK1-F1
#
_cell.length_a   1.000
_cell.length_b   1.000
_cell.length_c   1.000
_cell.angle_alpha   90.00
_cell.angle_beta   90.00
_cell.angle_gamma   90.00
#
_symmetry.space_group_name_H-M   'P 1'
#
loop_
_entity.id
_entity.type
_entity.pdbx_description
1 polymer ?
#
loop_
_entity_poly.entity_id
_entity_poly.type
_entity_poly.pdbx_seq_one_letter_code
_entity_poly.pdbx_strand_id
1 'polypeptide(L)' 'MNEFKNTMDVFKLLEKTNCRKCNKPTCLAFAASVFQGKIALSQCPFIDEDILKKYGSQKLEY' A
#
# COMPACT_ATOMS: atom_id res chain seq x y z
N MET A 1 15.00 5.36 -4.16
CA MET A 1 14.68 5.91 -2.82
C MET A 1 13.28 5.45 -2.49
N ASN A 2 13.11 4.80 -1.34
CA ASN A 2 11.79 4.38 -0.89
C ASN A 2 10.94 5.65 -0.69
N GLU A 3 9.87 5.81 -1.46
CA GLU A 3 9.04 7.04 -1.43
C GLU A 3 8.31 7.19 -0.08
N PHE A 4 8.11 6.07 0.61
CA PHE A 4 7.54 6.00 1.95
C PHE A 4 8.65 6.03 3.00
N LYS A 5 8.54 6.94 3.97
CA LYS A 5 9.47 7.02 5.11
C LYS A 5 9.07 6.07 6.23
N ASN A 6 7.78 5.76 6.34
CA ASN A 6 7.23 4.81 7.30
C ASN A 6 5.89 4.24 6.82
N THR A 7 5.39 3.22 7.52
CA THR A 7 4.08 2.59 7.27
C THR A 7 2.92 3.59 7.20
N MET A 8 2.95 4.68 7.99
CA MET A 8 1.86 5.66 8.01
C MET A 8 1.76 6.45 6.71
N ASP A 9 2.85 6.61 5.97
CA ASP A 9 2.81 7.28 4.66
C ASP A 9 1.95 6.48 3.67
N VAL A 10 2.09 5.15 3.66
CA VAL A 10 1.21 4.27 2.87
C VAL A 10 -0.22 4.27 3.43
N PHE A 11 -0.37 4.15 4.74
CA PHE A 11 -1.68 4.07 5.38
C PHE A 11 -2.55 5.31 5.11
N LYS A 12 -1.93 6.49 5.03
CA LYS A 12 -2.63 7.75 4.70
C LYS A 12 -3.27 7.73 3.32
N LEU A 13 -2.69 7.01 2.35
CA LEU A 13 -3.20 6.87 0.98
C LEU A 13 -4.41 5.94 0.85
N LEU A 14 -4.72 5.15 1.89
CA LEU A 14 -5.82 4.20 1.87
C LEU A 14 -7.12 4.84 2.36
N GLU A 15 -8.25 4.29 1.91
CA GLU A 15 -9.60 4.58 2.40
C GLU A 15 -9.88 4.02 3.82
N LYS A 16 -8.95 3.25 4.39
CA LYS A 16 -8.97 2.74 5.79
C LYS A 16 -10.23 1.93 6.16
N THR A 17 -10.90 1.34 5.16
CA THR A 17 -12.14 0.57 5.33
C THR A 17 -11.97 -0.77 6.06
N ASN A 18 -10.72 -1.27 6.17
CA ASN A 18 -10.41 -2.62 6.67
C ASN A 18 -11.21 -3.74 5.98
N CYS A 19 -11.55 -3.56 4.69
CA CYS A 19 -12.43 -4.45 3.93
C CYS A 19 -11.92 -5.89 3.73
N ARG A 20 -10.63 -6.15 3.95
CA ARG A 20 -9.94 -7.45 3.76
C ARG A 20 -9.95 -8.01 2.33
N LYS A 21 -10.43 -7.27 1.32
CA LYS A 21 -10.43 -7.70 -0.09
C LYS A 21 -9.03 -7.87 -0.70
N CYS A 22 -7.99 -7.37 -0.03
CA CYS A 22 -6.57 -7.57 -0.35
C CYS A 22 -5.90 -8.65 0.52
N ASN A 23 -6.68 -9.51 1.20
CA ASN A 23 -6.19 -10.60 2.06
C ASN A 23 -5.31 -10.17 3.25
N LYS A 24 -5.49 -8.94 3.73
CA LYS A 24 -4.86 -8.42 4.96
C LYS A 24 -5.92 -8.14 6.02
N PRO A 25 -5.62 -8.38 7.31
CA PRO A 25 -6.60 -8.25 8.39
C PRO A 25 -7.07 -6.81 8.61
N THR A 26 -6.20 -5.83 8.33
CA THR A 26 -6.46 -4.39 8.42
C THR A 26 -5.74 -3.63 7.30
N CYS A 27 -6.18 -2.40 7.02
CA CYS A 27 -5.50 -1.47 6.12
C CYS A 27 -4.10 -1.10 6.64
N LEU A 28 -3.89 -1.07 7.95
CA LEU A 28 -2.56 -0.85 8.54
C LEU A 28 -1.63 -2.04 8.26
N ALA A 29 -2.12 -3.28 8.36
CA ALA A 29 -1.35 -4.47 8.01
C ALA A 29 -1.01 -4.54 6.51
N PHE A 30 -1.94 -4.10 5.66
CA PHE A 30 -1.68 -3.89 4.23
C PHE A 30 -0.59 -2.83 4.01
N ALA A 31 -0.73 -1.65 4.60
CA ALA A 31 0.24 -0.57 4.52
C ALA A 31 1.65 -1.01 4.97
N ALA A 32 1.74 -1.78 6.05
CA ALA A 32 3.01 -2.34 6.52
C ALA A 32 3.62 -3.34 5.53
N SER A 33 2.78 -4.17 4.89
CA SER A 33 3.24 -5.12 3.88
C SER A 33 3.76 -4.41 2.62
N VAL A 34 3.11 -3.33 2.20
CA VAL A 34 3.58 -2.47 1.09
C VAL A 34 4.88 -1.75 1.46
N PHE A 35 4.94 -1.13 2.64
CA PHE A 35 6.13 -0.43 3.12
C PHE A 35 7.36 -1.35 3.22
N GLN A 36 7.14 -2.62 3.59
CA GLN A 36 8.17 -3.66 3.63
C GLN A 36 8.50 -4.25 2.24
N GLY A 37 7.88 -3.77 1.16
CA GLY A 37 8.08 -4.29 -0.20
C GLY A 37 7.53 -5.70 -0.43
N LYS A 38 6.71 -6.24 0.47
CA LYS A 38 6.19 -7.62 0.38
C LYS A 38 5.03 -7.75 -0.60
N ILE A 39 4.29 -6.67 -0.83
CA ILE A 39 3.17 -6.59 -1.78
C ILE A 39 3.17 -5.22 -2.45
N ALA A 40 2.57 -5.12 -3.64
CA ALA A 40 2.40 -3.85 -4.33
C ALA A 40 1.19 -3.06 -3.81
N LEU A 41 1.26 -1.72 -3.89
CA LEU A 41 0.14 -0.83 -3.55
C LEU A 41 -1.12 -1.12 -4.41
N SER A 42 -0.92 -1.56 -5.66
CA SER A 42 -1.96 -1.97 -6.61
C SER A 42 -2.79 -3.17 -6.16
N GLN A 43 -2.38 -3.90 -5.11
CA GLN A 43 -3.19 -4.99 -4.56
C GLN A 43 -4.37 -4.50 -3.70
N CYS A 44 -4.45 -3.22 -3.36
CA CYS A 44 -5.64 -2.67 -2.73
C CYS A 44 -6.71 -2.40 -3.81
N PRO A 45 -7.90 -3.01 -3.77
CA PRO A 45 -8.91 -2.84 -4.83
C PRO A 45 -9.62 -1.47 -4.78
N PHE A 46 -9.35 -0.67 -3.76
CA PHE A 46 -9.95 0.65 -3.55
C PHE A 46 -8.92 1.77 -3.62
N ILE A 47 -7.69 1.48 -4.07
CA ILE A 47 -6.69 2.53 -4.23
C ILE A 47 -7.04 3.39 -5.43
N ASP A 48 -6.94 4.70 -5.25
CA ASP A 48 -7.17 5.67 -6.31
C ASP A 48 -6.13 5.51 -7.44
N GLU A 49 -6.57 5.70 -8.69
CA GLU A 49 -5.73 5.50 -9.87
C GLU A 49 -4.59 6.53 -9.95
N ASP A 50 -4.81 7.78 -9.52
CA ASP A 50 -3.78 8.81 -9.52
C ASP A 50 -2.73 8.55 -8.43
N ILE A 51 -3.16 7.98 -7.30
CA ILE A 51 -2.24 7.46 -6.27
C ILE A 51 -1.39 6.33 -6.86
N LEU A 52 -1.97 5.41 -7.63
CA LEU A 52 -1.20 4.34 -8.27
C LEU A 52 -0.23 4.83 -9.33
N LYS A 53 -0.61 5.82 -10.14
CA LYS A 53 0.30 6.42 -11.13
C LYS A 53 1.51 7.06 -10.43
N LYS A 54 1.28 7.68 -9.27
CA LYS A 54 2.34 8.34 -8.51
C LYS A 54 3.23 7.36 -7.74
N TYR A 55 2.66 6.34 -7.09
CA TYR A 55 3.37 5.49 -6.12
C TYR A 55 3.42 3.99 -6.45
N GLY A 56 2.71 3.53 -7.49
CA GLY A 56 2.51 2.11 -7.80
C GLY A 56 3.74 1.38 -8.38
N SER A 57 4.82 2.09 -8.67
CA SER A 57 6.03 1.58 -9.35
C SER A 57 7.19 1.28 -8.39
N GLN A 58 6.91 0.84 -7.17
CA GLN A 58 7.98 0.46 -6.25
C GLN A 58 8.52 -0.92 -6.63
N LYS A 59 9.79 -0.95 -7.05
CA LYS A 59 10.53 -2.19 -7.33
C LYS A 59 10.51 -3.07 -6.09
N LEU A 60 10.05 -4.31 -6.26
CA LEU A 60 10.25 -5.37 -5.29
C LEU A 60 11.76 -5.63 -5.22
N GLU A 61 12.42 -5.20 -4.14
CA GLU A 61 13.77 -5.68 -3.85
C GLU A 61 13.64 -7.15 -3.44
N TYR A 62 14.32 -8.02 -4.21
CA TYR A 62 14.36 -9.47 -4.02
C TYR A 62 15.43 -9.84 -2.98
#